data_AF-A0A420HZF6-F1
#
_entry.id   AF-A0A420HZF6-F1
#
_cell.length_a   1.000
_cell.length_b   1.000
_cell.length_c   1.000
_cell.angle_alpha   90.00
_cell.angle_beta   90.00
_cell.angle_gamma   90.00
#
_symmetry.space_group_name_H-M   'P 1'
#
loop_
_entity.id
_entity.type
_entity.pdbx_description
1 polymer ?
#
loop_
_entity_poly.entity_id
_entity_poly.type
_entity_poly.pdbx_seq_one_letter_code
_entity_poly.pdbx_strand_id
1 'polypeptide(L)'
;MATSRTESSLLTNFLLPPAPLPALISLKTFTALFPHTQRSSPAIRALYRNLQTLRLQTIDQVNQNIINETKRGTRQRRILSQARQGEKYDELGDVEVELEESAFGPFSNLPVSKPHTLRSIVTELSLAVKDLENECEILEEEEMKTLEELQAVIGGLSDLKYGKLENPHLRIKVAERCLRLENFCDENT
;
A
#
# COMPACT_ATOMS: atom_id res chain seq x y z
N MET A 1 8.41 -15.25 -32.38
CA MET A 1 8.99 -14.02 -31.81
C MET A 1 8.51 -13.89 -30.38
N ALA A 2 9.35 -14.25 -29.40
CA ALA A 2 8.99 -14.15 -27.99
C ALA A 2 9.00 -12.66 -27.60
N THR A 3 7.83 -12.07 -27.41
CA THR A 3 7.74 -10.75 -26.80
C THR A 3 8.22 -10.89 -25.37
N SER A 4 9.34 -10.25 -25.03
CA SER A 4 9.76 -10.09 -23.65
C SER A 4 8.64 -9.32 -22.93
N ARG A 5 7.74 -10.05 -22.26
CA ARG A 5 6.64 -9.43 -21.51
C ARG A 5 7.24 -8.56 -20.43
N THR A 6 7.17 -7.25 -20.62
CA THR A 6 7.55 -6.28 -19.60
C THR A 6 6.60 -6.42 -18.40
N GLU A 7 7.09 -6.11 -17.21
CA GLU A 7 6.29 -6.16 -15.97
C GLU A 7 5.03 -5.29 -16.08
N SER A 8 5.17 -4.10 -16.67
CA SER A 8 4.03 -3.22 -17.01
C SER A 8 3.00 -3.94 -17.88
N SER A 9 3.43 -4.63 -18.94
CA SER A 9 2.51 -5.37 -19.81
C SER A 9 1.83 -6.53 -19.07
N LEU A 10 2.56 -7.23 -18.19
CA LEU A 10 2.00 -8.33 -17.41
C LEU A 10 0.91 -7.83 -16.45
N LEU A 11 1.23 -6.81 -15.64
CA LEU A 11 0.29 -6.26 -14.66
C LEU A 11 -0.94 -5.65 -15.32
N THR A 12 -0.75 -4.88 -16.39
CA THR A 12 -1.84 -4.29 -17.17
C THR A 12 -2.77 -5.37 -17.73
N ASN A 13 -2.22 -6.42 -18.34
CA ASN A 13 -3.02 -7.48 -18.95
C ASN A 13 -3.74 -8.37 -17.92
N PHE A 14 -3.20 -8.49 -16.70
CA PHE A 14 -3.81 -9.30 -15.66
C PHE A 14 -4.92 -8.55 -14.89
N LEU A 15 -4.75 -7.25 -14.65
CA LEU A 15 -5.59 -6.50 -13.71
C LEU A 15 -6.70 -5.68 -14.38
N LEU A 16 -6.57 -5.33 -15.66
CA LEU A 16 -7.45 -4.36 -16.34
C LEU A 16 -8.42 -4.92 -17.40
N PRO A 17 -8.27 -6.13 -17.95
CA PRO A 17 -9.24 -6.66 -18.92
C PRO A 17 -10.23 -7.68 -18.31
N PRO A 18 -11.56 -7.58 -18.57
CA PRO A 18 -12.32 -6.41 -19.00
C PRO A 18 -12.75 -5.56 -17.79
N ALA A 19 -12.09 -4.42 -17.56
CA ALA A 19 -12.38 -3.61 -16.39
C ALA A 19 -13.61 -2.69 -16.48
N PRO A 20 -14.05 -2.11 -17.60
CA PRO A 20 -15.15 -1.13 -17.55
C PRO A 20 -16.50 -1.80 -17.24
N LEU A 21 -17.37 -1.12 -16.48
CA LEU A 21 -18.65 -1.68 -16.02
C LEU A 21 -19.53 -2.23 -17.16
N PRO A 22 -19.69 -1.56 -18.33
CA PRO A 22 -20.52 -2.08 -19.42
C PRO A 22 -20.04 -3.41 -20.00
N ALA A 23 -18.75 -3.72 -19.87
CA ALA A 23 -18.20 -4.99 -20.32
C ALA A 23 -18.53 -6.15 -19.37
N LEU A 24 -18.84 -5.85 -18.10
CA LEU A 24 -19.25 -6.82 -17.09
C LEU A 24 -20.76 -6.96 -17.01
N ILE A 25 -21.47 -5.83 -16.97
CA ILE A 25 -22.92 -5.78 -16.90
C ILE A 25 -23.43 -4.58 -17.69
N SER A 26 -24.24 -4.84 -18.70
CA SER A 26 -24.92 -3.78 -19.46
C SER A 26 -25.98 -3.08 -18.62
N LEU A 27 -26.41 -1.88 -19.02
CA LEU A 27 -27.52 -1.19 -18.35
C LEU A 27 -28.80 -2.03 -18.37
N LYS A 28 -29.07 -2.77 -19.45
CA LYS A 28 -30.27 -3.62 -19.59
C LYS A 28 -30.27 -4.78 -18.61
N THR A 29 -29.13 -5.43 -18.45
CA THR A 29 -28.96 -6.54 -17.49
C THR A 29 -28.98 -6.02 -16.05
N PHE A 30 -28.41 -4.84 -15.80
CA PHE A 30 -28.45 -4.18 -14.50
C PHE A 30 -29.89 -3.80 -14.11
N THR A 31 -30.68 -3.22 -15.01
CA THR A 31 -32.08 -2.87 -14.72
C THR A 31 -32.95 -4.11 -14.50
N ALA A 32 -32.61 -5.24 -15.10
CA ALA A 32 -33.32 -6.50 -14.88
C ALA A 32 -33.17 -7.06 -13.44
N LEU A 33 -32.15 -6.63 -12.69
CA LEU A 33 -31.94 -7.02 -11.28
C LEU A 33 -32.96 -6.40 -10.32
N PHE A 34 -33.68 -5.36 -10.76
CA PHE A 34 -34.67 -4.68 -9.94
C PHE A 34 -36.09 -5.24 -10.19
N PRO A 35 -37.00 -5.13 -9.21
CA PRO A 35 -38.41 -5.50 -9.37
C PRO A 35 -39.06 -4.76 -10.54
N HIS A 36 -39.97 -5.43 -11.26
CA HIS A 36 -40.63 -4.88 -12.46
C HIS A 36 -41.25 -3.50 -12.26
N THR A 37 -41.83 -3.25 -11.09
CA THR A 37 -42.47 -1.97 -10.71
C THR A 37 -41.48 -0.80 -10.64
N GLN A 38 -40.20 -1.08 -10.42
CA GLN A 38 -39.16 -0.06 -10.22
C GLN A 38 -38.24 0.11 -11.43
N ARG A 39 -38.24 -0.80 -12.41
CA ARG A 39 -37.30 -0.78 -13.56
C ARG A 39 -37.35 0.50 -14.40
N SER A 40 -38.51 1.15 -14.44
CA SER A 40 -38.71 2.42 -15.16
C SER A 40 -38.15 3.63 -14.40
N SER A 41 -37.77 3.46 -13.13
CA SER A 41 -37.30 4.53 -12.26
C SER A 41 -36.03 5.19 -12.82
N PRO A 42 -35.99 6.53 -12.90
CA PRO A 42 -34.79 7.26 -13.31
C PRO A 42 -33.62 7.05 -12.33
N ALA A 43 -33.90 6.72 -11.06
CA ALA A 43 -32.88 6.47 -10.04
C ALA A 43 -31.97 5.28 -10.39
N ILE A 44 -32.49 4.24 -11.04
CA ILE A 44 -31.68 3.06 -11.44
C ILE A 44 -30.65 3.46 -12.52
N ARG A 45 -31.04 4.34 -13.45
CA ARG A 45 -30.13 4.86 -14.47
C ARG A 45 -29.05 5.73 -13.83
N ALA A 46 -29.42 6.59 -12.87
CA ALA A 46 -28.47 7.41 -12.12
C ALA A 46 -27.49 6.53 -11.32
N LEU A 47 -27.97 5.48 -10.65
CA LEU A 47 -27.15 4.53 -9.91
C LEU A 47 -26.15 3.81 -10.84
N TYR A 48 -26.59 3.34 -12.00
CA TYR A 48 -25.69 2.71 -12.97
C TYR A 48 -24.60 3.68 -13.44
N ARG A 49 -24.93 4.96 -13.71
CA ARG A 49 -23.95 5.99 -14.04
C ARG A 49 -22.95 6.23 -12.92
N ASN A 50 -23.41 6.28 -11.67
CA ASN A 50 -22.52 6.43 -10.51
C ASN A 50 -21.57 5.24 -10.39
N LEU A 51 -22.05 4.01 -10.57
CA LEU A 51 -21.21 2.81 -10.58
C LEU A 51 -20.20 2.82 -11.73
N GLN A 52 -20.56 3.34 -12.90
CA GLN A 52 -19.61 3.53 -14.00
C GLN A 52 -18.47 4.48 -13.58
N THR A 53 -18.81 5.62 -12.97
CA THR A 53 -17.81 6.59 -12.50
C THR A 53 -16.89 6.01 -11.42
N LEU A 54 -17.45 5.37 -10.39
CA LEU A 54 -16.66 4.73 -9.33
C LEU A 54 -15.71 3.66 -9.89
N ARG A 55 -16.18 2.90 -10.87
CA ARG A 55 -15.36 1.87 -11.51
C ARG A 55 -14.23 2.46 -12.35
N LEU A 56 -14.49 3.55 -13.07
CA LEU A 56 -13.44 4.28 -13.79
C LEU A 56 -12.37 4.82 -12.82
N GLN A 57 -12.77 5.41 -11.69
CA GLN A 57 -11.83 5.85 -10.66
C GLN A 57 -10.97 4.70 -10.12
N THR A 58 -11.58 3.52 -9.91
CA THR A 58 -10.85 2.32 -9.47
C THR A 58 -9.84 1.86 -10.52
N ILE A 59 -10.23 1.88 -11.80
CA ILE A 59 -9.35 1.55 -12.93
C ILE A 59 -8.16 2.50 -12.98
N ASP A 60 -8.40 3.80 -12.82
CA ASP A 60 -7.35 4.81 -12.81
C ASP A 60 -6.40 4.60 -11.64
N GLN A 61 -6.91 4.27 -10.46
CA GLN A 61 -6.08 3.93 -9.30
C GLN A 61 -5.21 2.70 -9.55
N VAL A 62 -5.78 1.64 -10.14
CA VAL A 62 -5.01 0.43 -10.50
C VAL A 62 -3.92 0.77 -11.51
N ASN A 63 -4.22 1.59 -12.52
CA ASN A 63 -3.22 2.07 -13.48
C ASN A 63 -2.07 2.82 -12.78
N GLN A 64 -2.38 3.72 -11.85
CA GLN A 64 -1.36 4.44 -11.08
C GLN A 64 -0.51 3.48 -10.23
N ASN A 65 -1.13 2.50 -9.61
CA ASN A 65 -0.43 1.49 -8.83
C ASN A 65 0.50 0.64 -9.70
N ILE A 66 0.10 0.28 -10.93
CA ILE A 66 0.96 -0.43 -11.88
C ILE A 66 2.20 0.40 -12.24
N ILE A 67 2.02 1.71 -12.46
CA ILE A 67 3.15 2.62 -12.74
C ILE A 67 4.10 2.68 -11.54
N ASN A 68 3.57 2.76 -10.32
CA ASN A 68 4.40 2.80 -9.12
C ASN A 68 5.14 1.49 -8.88
N GLU A 69 4.47 0.35 -9.08
CA GLU A 69 5.06 -0.97 -8.88
C GLU A 69 6.17 -1.24 -9.90
N THR A 70 5.98 -0.85 -11.16
CA THR A 70 7.03 -1.00 -12.18
C THR A 70 8.27 -0.14 -11.88
N LYS A 71 8.12 1.07 -11.32
CA LYS A 71 9.24 1.88 -10.81
C LYS A 71 9.92 1.21 -9.61
N ARG A 72 9.14 0.61 -8.72
CA ARG A 72 9.68 -0.13 -7.57
C ARG A 72 10.46 -1.37 -8.01
N GLY A 73 9.93 -2.16 -8.94
CA GLY A 73 10.58 -3.34 -9.51
C GLY A 73 11.89 -2.99 -10.21
N THR A 74 11.94 -1.89 -10.98
CA THR A 74 13.20 -1.42 -11.57
C THR A 74 14.24 -0.99 -10.53
N ARG A 75 13.83 -0.29 -9.46
CA ARG A 75 14.72 0.07 -8.33
C ARG A 75 15.27 -1.18 -7.65
N GLN A 76 14.42 -2.16 -7.36
CA GLN A 76 14.83 -3.43 -6.74
C GLN A 76 15.82 -4.20 -7.63
N ARG A 77 15.56 -4.30 -8.94
CA ARG A 77 16.50 -4.94 -9.88
C ARG A 77 17.86 -4.23 -9.92
N ARG A 78 17.88 -2.90 -9.81
CA ARG A 78 19.13 -2.12 -9.75
C ARG A 78 19.91 -2.43 -8.47
N ILE A 79 19.25 -2.46 -7.32
CA ILE A 79 19.89 -2.80 -6.03
C ILE A 79 20.47 -4.21 -6.09
N LEU A 80 19.69 -5.19 -6.57
CA LEU A 80 20.16 -6.57 -6.73
C LEU A 80 21.33 -6.69 -7.71
N SER A 81 21.31 -5.93 -8.81
CA SER A 81 22.44 -5.89 -9.75
C SER A 81 23.69 -5.29 -9.12
N GLN A 82 23.55 -4.28 -8.27
CA GLN A 82 24.68 -3.65 -7.58
C GLN A 82 25.25 -4.58 -6.50
N ALA A 83 24.41 -5.26 -5.73
CA ALA A 83 24.85 -6.27 -4.76
C ALA A 83 25.64 -7.40 -5.46
N ARG A 84 25.13 -7.93 -6.57
CA ARG A 84 25.83 -8.95 -7.37
C ARG A 84 27.14 -8.48 -8.00
N GLN A 85 27.27 -7.18 -8.29
CA GLN A 85 28.53 -6.62 -8.78
C GLN A 85 29.52 -6.41 -7.63
N GLY A 86 29.05 -5.96 -6.46
CA GLY A 86 29.86 -5.89 -5.24
C GLY A 86 30.47 -7.24 -4.89
N GLU A 87 29.67 -8.31 -4.90
CA GLU A 87 30.15 -9.69 -4.71
C GLU A 87 31.25 -10.09 -5.71
N LYS A 88 31.13 -9.69 -6.98
CA LYS A 88 32.15 -10.00 -8.01
C LYS A 88 33.44 -9.20 -7.87
N TYR A 89 33.37 -7.97 -7.38
CA TYR A 89 34.58 -7.18 -7.09
C TYR A 89 35.28 -7.68 -5.82
N ASP A 90 34.51 -8.19 -4.85
CA ASP A 90 35.03 -8.90 -3.67
C ASP A 90 35.73 -10.22 -4.09
N GLU A 91 35.10 -11.00 -4.99
CA GLU A 91 35.71 -12.21 -5.58
C GLU A 91 37.04 -11.94 -6.31
N LEU A 92 37.20 -10.79 -6.97
CA LEU A 92 38.47 -10.46 -7.65
C LEU A 92 39.61 -10.15 -6.66
N GLY A 93 39.29 -9.64 -5.47
CA GLY A 93 40.25 -9.53 -4.36
C GLY A 93 40.59 -10.89 -3.77
N ASP A 94 39.62 -11.81 -3.72
CA ASP A 94 39.83 -13.19 -3.29
C ASP A 94 40.76 -13.98 -4.24
N VAL A 95 40.78 -13.69 -5.55
CA VAL A 95 41.69 -14.36 -6.51
C VAL A 95 43.17 -14.05 -6.23
N GLU A 96 43.50 -12.84 -5.76
CA GLU A 96 44.87 -12.47 -5.38
C GLU A 96 45.30 -13.20 -4.09
N VAL A 97 44.38 -13.37 -3.14
CA VAL A 97 44.57 -14.12 -1.90
C VAL A 97 44.64 -15.64 -2.14
N GLU A 98 43.84 -16.17 -3.07
CA GLU A 98 43.84 -17.57 -3.50
C GLU A 98 45.15 -17.93 -4.23
N LEU A 99 45.72 -17.00 -5.00
CA LEU A 99 47.05 -17.14 -5.60
C LEU A 99 48.16 -17.20 -4.53
N GLU A 100 48.08 -16.40 -3.46
CA GLU A 100 49.02 -16.50 -2.33
C GLU A 100 48.84 -17.82 -1.55
N GLU A 101 47.61 -18.27 -1.31
CA GLU A 101 47.32 -19.51 -0.58
C GLU A 101 47.75 -20.77 -1.36
N SER A 102 47.55 -20.78 -2.69
CA SER A 102 48.04 -21.84 -3.58
C SER A 102 49.58 -21.93 -3.64
N ALA A 103 50.28 -20.82 -3.36
CA ALA A 103 51.74 -20.78 -3.27
C ALA A 103 52.29 -21.34 -1.94
N PHE A 104 51.47 -21.40 -0.87
CA PHE A 104 51.90 -21.84 0.47
C PHE A 104 51.37 -23.22 0.92
N GLY A 105 50.49 -23.86 0.14
CA GLY A 105 50.11 -25.27 0.32
C GLY A 105 49.10 -25.54 1.45
N PRO A 106 48.34 -26.65 1.38
CA PRO A 106 47.09 -26.79 2.13
C PRO A 106 47.34 -27.23 3.58
N PHE A 107 47.19 -26.29 4.53
CA PHE A 107 46.95 -26.64 5.93
C PHE A 107 45.43 -26.76 6.14
N SER A 108 44.91 -27.99 6.07
CA SER A 108 43.58 -28.43 6.56
C SER A 108 42.52 -28.74 5.49
N ASN A 109 41.92 -29.93 5.61
CA ASN A 109 40.80 -30.43 4.78
C ASN A 109 39.41 -29.98 5.30
N LEU A 110 39.32 -28.78 5.87
CA LEU A 110 38.04 -28.22 6.33
C LEU A 110 37.42 -27.40 5.20
N PRO A 111 36.09 -27.38 5.04
CA PRO A 111 35.43 -26.46 4.11
C PRO A 111 35.86 -25.04 4.47
N VAL A 112 36.43 -24.33 3.50
CA VAL A 112 36.94 -22.96 3.65
C VAL A 112 35.76 -22.07 4.07
N SER A 113 35.68 -21.76 5.36
CA SER A 113 34.88 -20.62 5.82
C SER A 113 35.59 -19.39 5.29
N LYS A 114 34.87 -18.52 4.58
CA LYS A 114 35.40 -17.22 4.14
C LYS A 114 36.14 -16.57 5.31
N PRO A 115 37.44 -16.29 5.20
CA PRO A 115 38.19 -15.69 6.29
C PRO A 115 37.75 -14.23 6.41
N HIS A 116 36.86 -13.95 7.35
CA HIS A 116 36.58 -12.57 7.73
C HIS A 116 37.86 -11.94 8.26
N THR A 117 38.33 -10.88 7.62
CA THR A 117 39.39 -10.05 8.19
C THR A 117 38.80 -9.16 9.27
N LEU A 118 39.59 -8.83 10.30
CA LEU A 118 39.15 -7.90 11.36
C LEU A 118 38.60 -6.58 10.78
N ARG A 119 39.11 -6.15 9.62
CA ARG A 119 38.61 -5.00 8.88
C ARG A 119 37.20 -5.22 8.33
N SER A 120 36.89 -6.38 7.72
CA SER A 120 35.54 -6.71 7.21
C SER A 120 34.53 -6.78 8.35
N ILE A 121 34.88 -7.43 9.47
CA ILE A 121 33.97 -7.58 10.62
C ILE A 121 33.64 -6.21 11.22
N VAL A 122 34.65 -5.36 11.41
CA VAL A 122 34.43 -4.01 11.97
C VAL A 122 33.56 -3.17 11.02
N THR A 123 33.72 -3.29 9.71
CA THR A 123 32.86 -2.59 8.74
C THR A 123 31.44 -3.13 8.74
N GLU A 124 31.24 -4.45 8.76
CA GLU A 124 29.91 -5.06 8.81
C GLU A 124 29.19 -4.74 10.11
N LEU A 125 29.88 -4.80 11.26
CA LEU A 125 29.31 -4.43 12.55
C LEU A 125 28.95 -2.94 12.63
N SER A 126 29.78 -2.05 12.08
CA SER A 126 29.46 -0.62 12.08
C SER A 126 28.28 -0.28 11.16
N LEU A 127 28.12 -0.99 10.05
CA LEU A 127 26.92 -0.91 9.21
C LEU A 127 25.69 -1.44 9.95
N ALA A 128 25.80 -2.61 10.59
CA ALA A 128 24.69 -3.19 11.36
C ALA A 128 24.25 -2.29 12.53
N VAL A 129 25.20 -1.66 13.23
CA VAL A 129 24.87 -0.68 14.28
C VAL A 129 24.11 0.50 13.70
N LYS A 130 24.58 1.05 12.58
CA LYS A 130 23.92 2.18 11.92
C LYS A 130 22.51 1.82 11.41
N ASP A 131 22.33 0.61 10.89
CA ASP A 131 21.03 0.13 10.45
C ASP A 131 20.05 0.00 11.62
N LEU A 132 20.51 -0.52 12.77
CA LEU A 132 19.71 -0.60 14.00
C LEU A 132 19.38 0.78 14.58
N GLU A 133 20.32 1.73 14.54
CA GLU A 133 20.09 3.12 14.96
C GLU A 133 18.99 3.76 14.10
N ASN A 134 19.05 3.60 12.77
CA ASN A 134 18.00 4.10 11.87
C ASN A 134 16.64 3.42 12.15
N GLU A 135 16.63 2.11 12.41
CA GLU A 135 15.40 1.39 12.75
C GLU A 135 14.79 1.90 14.06
N CYS A 136 15.62 2.21 15.07
CA CYS A 136 15.15 2.82 16.31
C CYS A 136 14.53 4.20 16.06
N GLU A 137 15.16 5.07 15.27
CA GLU A 137 14.63 6.40 14.94
C GLU A 137 13.25 6.32 14.26
N ILE A 138 13.09 5.38 13.32
CA ILE A 138 11.81 5.15 12.63
C ILE A 138 10.74 4.67 13.62
N LEU A 139 11.09 3.72 14.51
CA LEU A 139 10.15 3.20 15.50
C LEU A 139 9.74 4.26 16.52
N GLU A 140 10.64 5.16 16.92
CA GLU A 140 10.34 6.28 17.80
C GLU A 140 9.38 7.29 17.14
N GLU A 141 9.54 7.58 15.84
CA GLU A 141 8.62 8.43 15.08
C GLU A 141 7.22 7.78 14.97
N GLU A 142 7.17 6.48 14.71
CA GLU A 142 5.92 5.72 14.66
C GLU A 142 5.23 5.68 16.04
N GLU A 143 5.99 5.47 17.13
CA GLU A 143 5.46 5.52 18.50
C GLU A 143 4.84 6.89 18.80
N MET A 144 5.56 7.97 18.50
CA MET A 144 5.07 9.33 18.74
C MET A 144 3.75 9.59 18.01
N LYS A 145 3.68 9.20 16.74
CA LYS A 145 2.47 9.36 15.93
C LYS A 145 1.30 8.56 16.50
N THR A 146 1.52 7.30 16.89
CA THR A 146 0.45 6.48 17.48
C THR A 146 -0.02 7.03 18.82
N LEU A 147 0.88 7.59 19.64
CA LEU A 147 0.52 8.27 20.88
C LEU A 147 -0.32 9.54 20.64
N GLU A 148 0.04 10.35 19.65
CA GLU A 148 -0.76 11.52 19.25
C GLU A 148 -2.17 11.13 18.82
N GLU A 149 -2.29 10.07 18.00
CA GLU A 149 -3.59 9.54 17.57
C GLU A 149 -4.42 9.07 18.77
N LEU A 150 -3.81 8.33 19.72
CA LEU A 150 -4.48 7.90 20.94
C LEU A 150 -4.92 9.08 21.81
N GLN A 151 -4.08 10.09 21.96
CA GLN A 151 -4.44 11.30 22.72
C GLN A 151 -5.60 12.06 22.06
N ALA A 152 -5.61 12.16 20.73
CA ALA A 152 -6.73 12.76 20.00
C ALA A 152 -8.03 11.97 20.21
N VAL A 153 -7.98 10.64 20.16
CA VAL A 153 -9.14 9.78 20.43
C VAL A 153 -9.62 9.93 21.88
N ILE A 154 -8.72 9.92 22.86
CA ILE A 154 -9.06 10.11 24.28
C ILE A 154 -9.67 11.50 24.50
N GLY A 155 -9.15 12.53 23.84
CA GLY A 155 -9.70 13.88 23.85
C GLY A 155 -11.12 13.92 23.30
N GLY A 156 -11.35 13.30 22.14
CA GLY A 156 -12.69 13.17 21.55
C GLY A 156 -13.68 12.41 22.44
N LEU A 157 -13.25 11.29 23.03
CA LEU A 157 -14.06 10.50 23.97
C LEU A 157 -14.34 11.26 25.27
N SER A 158 -13.40 12.07 25.75
CA SER A 158 -13.58 12.93 26.93
C SER A 158 -14.59 14.04 26.63
N ASP A 159 -14.48 14.68 25.47
CA ASP A 159 -15.45 15.69 25.01
C ASP A 159 -16.86 15.08 24.90
N LEU A 160 -16.98 13.87 24.33
CA LEU A 160 -18.23 13.11 24.29
C LEU A 160 -18.80 12.83 25.70
N LYS A 161 -17.95 12.41 26.66
CA LYS A 161 -18.36 12.17 28.05
C LYS A 161 -18.94 13.42 28.72
N TYR A 162 -18.38 14.59 28.43
CA TYR A 162 -18.90 15.87 28.94
C TYR A 162 -19.97 16.49 28.02
N GLY A 163 -20.45 15.74 27.02
CA GLY A 163 -21.56 16.12 26.15
C GLY A 163 -21.20 17.13 25.06
N LYS A 164 -19.91 17.41 24.86
CA LYS A 164 -19.40 18.24 23.77
C LYS A 164 -19.27 17.38 22.52
N LEU A 165 -20.22 17.57 21.62
CA LEU A 165 -20.26 16.88 20.34
C LEU A 165 -19.39 17.64 19.33
N GLU A 166 -18.73 16.93 18.42
CA GLU A 166 -17.98 17.56 17.31
C GLU A 166 -18.85 18.54 16.51
N ASN A 167 -20.15 18.26 16.42
CA ASN A 167 -21.13 19.17 15.82
C ASN A 167 -21.97 19.84 16.93
N PRO A 168 -21.61 21.07 17.35
CA PRO A 168 -22.33 21.79 18.42
C PRO A 168 -23.78 22.11 18.03
N HIS A 169 -24.09 22.19 16.74
CA HIS A 169 -25.43 22.48 16.23
C HIS A 169 -26.31 21.23 16.08
N LEU A 170 -25.78 20.02 16.32
CA LEU A 170 -26.54 18.78 16.15
C LEU A 170 -27.77 18.76 17.07
N ARG A 171 -27.63 19.21 18.31
CA ARG A 171 -28.74 19.30 19.28
C ARG A 171 -29.87 20.20 18.76
N ILE A 172 -29.50 21.36 18.22
CA ILE A 172 -30.45 22.33 17.66
C ILE A 172 -31.15 21.73 16.43
N LYS A 173 -30.41 21.10 15.52
CA LYS A 173 -30.97 20.46 14.32
C LYS A 173 -31.91 19.31 14.64
N VAL A 174 -31.62 18.52 15.67
CA VAL A 174 -32.49 17.42 16.11
C VAL A 174 -33.77 18.00 16.73
N ALA A 175 -33.65 18.99 17.61
CA ALA A 175 -34.81 19.66 18.22
C ALA A 175 -35.72 20.29 17.15
N GLU A 176 -35.14 21.00 16.18
CA GLU A 176 -35.89 21.59 15.06
C GLU A 176 -36.62 20.53 14.22
N ARG A 177 -35.99 19.38 13.96
CA ARG A 177 -36.64 18.28 13.24
C ARG A 177 -37.76 17.63 14.03
N CYS A 178 -37.59 17.46 15.35
CA CYS A 178 -38.65 16.93 16.22
C CYS A 178 -39.86 17.86 16.24
N LEU A 179 -39.66 19.18 16.38
CA LEU A 179 -40.75 20.16 16.33
C LEU A 179 -41.48 20.15 14.98
N ARG A 180 -40.75 20.00 13.87
CA ARG A 180 -41.36 19.87 12.54
C ARG A 180 -42.20 18.60 12.41
N LEU A 181 -41.78 17.49 13.02
CA LEU A 181 -42.54 16.24 13.02
C LEU A 181 -43.79 16.34 13.91
N GLU A 182 -43.68 16.99 15.06
CA GLU A 182 -44.81 17.22 15.98
C GLU A 182 -45.89 18.06 15.30
N ASN A 183 -45.52 19.21 14.71
CA ASN A 183 -46.44 20.03 13.92
C ASN A 183 -47.07 19.25 12.76
N PHE A 184 -46.30 18.40 12.08
CA PHE A 184 -46.81 17.57 10.99
C PHE A 184 -47.80 16.51 11.49
N CYS A 185 -47.62 15.95 12.68
CA CYS A 185 -48.58 15.01 13.28
C CYS A 185 -49.86 15.74 13.72
N ASP A 186 -49.74 16.92 14.33
CA ASP A 186 -50.90 17.71 14.76
C ASP A 186 -51.76 18.21 13.59
N GLU A 187 -51.16 18.49 12.43
CA GLU A 187 -51.89 18.88 11.21
C GLU A 187 -52.61 17.70 10.52
N ASN A 188 -52.24 16.46 10.83
CA ASN A 188 -52.78 15.24 10.20
C ASN A 188 -53.66 14.39 11.14
N THR A 189 -54.09 14.93 12.28
CA THR A 189 -55.04 14.31 13.22
C THR A 189 -56.36 15.08 13.25
#